data_AF-A0A2N6SDX6-F1
#
_entry.id   AF-A0A2N6SDX6-F1
#
_cell.length_a   1.000
_cell.length_b   1.000
_cell.length_c   1.000
_cell.angle_alpha   90.00
_cell.angle_beta   90.00
_cell.angle_gamma   90.00
#
_symmetry.space_group_name_H-M   'P 1'
#
loop_
_entity.id
_entity.type
_entity.pdbx_description
1 polymer ?
#
loop_
_entity_poly.entity_id
_entity_poly.type
_entity_poly.pdbx_seq_one_letter_code
_entity_poly.pdbx_strand_id
1 'polypeptide(L)'
;MNSLHTSLTQLLKKLEDKEVLKKGKANTDKFKAEELAKYIRDRFVENYPELKVRRLMESVHYANTFENKVLQQTAFLVDEISEYMFALEIANRDFVVGYFNTLIIDPEIEATEFNFVLMEVNSLIENSFLELPEEE
;
A
#
# COMPACT_ATOMS: atom_id res chain seq x y z
N MET A 1 -12.47 -10.06 5.70
CA MET A 1 -11.40 -9.29 5.02
C MET A 1 -11.33 -9.68 3.55
N ASN A 2 -11.06 -8.72 2.65
CA ASN A 2 -10.87 -8.96 1.22
C ASN A 2 -9.56 -9.71 0.95
N SER A 3 -9.40 -10.28 -0.25
CA SER A 3 -8.10 -10.81 -0.66
C SER A 3 -7.09 -9.68 -0.92
N LEU A 4 -5.80 -9.95 -0.76
CA LEU A 4 -4.74 -8.98 -1.04
C LEU A 4 -4.79 -8.46 -2.49
N HIS A 5 -5.08 -9.34 -3.46
CA HIS A 5 -5.26 -8.93 -4.86
C HIS A 5 -6.43 -7.94 -5.01
N THR A 6 -7.56 -8.21 -4.36
CA THR A 6 -8.74 -7.33 -4.39
C THR A 6 -8.41 -5.95 -3.82
N SER A 7 -7.77 -5.88 -2.65
CA SER A 7 -7.39 -4.60 -2.05
C SER A 7 -6.37 -3.84 -2.90
N LEU A 8 -5.34 -4.51 -3.45
CA LEU A 8 -4.38 -3.87 -4.36
C LEU A 8 -5.06 -3.34 -5.65
N THR A 9 -6.05 -4.06 -6.18
CA THR A 9 -6.84 -3.61 -7.33
C THR A 9 -7.66 -2.37 -6.99
N GLN A 10 -8.26 -2.33 -5.80
CA GLN A 10 -8.99 -1.16 -5.31
C GLN A 10 -8.07 0.04 -5.13
N LEU A 11 -6.88 -0.16 -4.54
CA LEU A 11 -5.87 0.89 -4.38
C LEU A 11 -5.43 1.44 -5.74
N LEU A 12 -5.05 0.58 -6.68
CA LEU A 12 -4.66 0.99 -8.04
C LEU A 12 -5.75 1.82 -8.70
N LYS A 13 -7.00 1.34 -8.66
CA LYS A 13 -8.14 2.04 -9.23
C LYS A 13 -8.32 3.42 -8.59
N LYS A 14 -8.22 3.53 -7.25
CA LYS A 14 -8.32 4.81 -6.55
C LYS A 14 -7.23 5.79 -6.99
N LEU A 15 -5.99 5.31 -7.13
CA LEU A 15 -4.85 6.11 -7.61
C LEU A 15 -5.03 6.57 -9.06
N GLU A 16 -5.60 5.73 -9.94
CA GLU A 16 -5.89 6.08 -11.33
C GLU A 16 -7.08 7.05 -11.46
N ASP A 17 -8.15 6.82 -10.69
CA ASP A 17 -9.37 7.65 -10.72
C ASP A 17 -9.10 9.06 -10.15
N LYS A 18 -8.12 9.20 -9.26
CA LYS A 18 -7.64 10.49 -8.72
C LYS A 18 -6.46 11.08 -9.52
N GLU A 19 -6.16 10.52 -10.70
CA GLU A 19 -5.13 10.99 -11.63
C GLU A 19 -3.69 11.04 -11.08
N VAL A 20 -3.42 10.40 -9.95
CA VAL A 20 -2.06 10.23 -9.40
C VAL A 20 -1.26 9.30 -10.29
N LEU A 21 -1.85 8.14 -10.61
CA LEU A 21 -1.28 7.22 -11.58
C LEU A 21 -2.00 7.38 -12.92
N LYS A 22 -1.24 7.42 -14.00
CA LYS A 22 -1.82 7.40 -15.34
C LYS A 22 -2.44 6.01 -15.54
N LYS A 23 -3.52 5.90 -16.31
CA LYS A 23 -4.10 4.59 -16.60
C LYS A 23 -3.12 3.69 -17.34
N GLY A 24 -2.98 2.47 -16.84
CA GLY A 24 -2.19 1.42 -17.45
C GLY A 24 -2.79 0.86 -18.74
N LYS A 25 -1.97 0.19 -19.56
CA LYS A 25 -2.43 -0.68 -20.67
C LYS A 25 -2.43 -2.16 -20.29
N ALA A 26 -1.89 -2.50 -19.12
CA ALA A 26 -1.78 -3.88 -18.67
C ALA A 26 -3.16 -4.39 -18.22
N ASN A 27 -3.48 -5.64 -18.56
CA ASN A 27 -4.64 -6.31 -17.99
C ASN A 27 -4.25 -6.88 -16.61
N THR A 28 -4.50 -6.10 -15.57
CA THR A 28 -4.15 -6.43 -14.18
C THR A 28 -5.03 -7.51 -13.57
N ASP A 29 -6.19 -7.86 -14.17
CA ASP A 29 -7.10 -8.89 -13.64
C ASP A 29 -6.47 -10.29 -13.58
N LYS A 30 -5.41 -10.51 -14.36
CA LYS A 30 -4.67 -11.79 -14.41
C LYS A 30 -3.44 -11.80 -13.52
N PHE A 31 -3.09 -10.68 -12.89
CA PHE A 31 -1.89 -10.59 -12.08
C PHE A 31 -2.09 -11.34 -10.78
N LYS A 32 -1.01 -11.90 -10.26
CA LYS A 32 -0.97 -12.28 -8.84
C LYS A 32 -0.78 -11.04 -7.97
N ALA A 33 -0.99 -11.17 -6.67
CA ALA A 33 -0.90 -10.04 -5.74
C ALA A 33 0.50 -9.38 -5.76
N GLU A 34 1.57 -10.17 -5.81
CA GLU A 34 2.94 -9.68 -5.88
C GLU A 34 3.25 -8.95 -7.19
N GLU A 35 2.69 -9.43 -8.31
CA GLU A 35 2.84 -8.81 -9.62
C GLU A 35 2.08 -7.49 -9.68
N LEU A 36 0.90 -7.43 -9.07
CA LEU A 36 0.09 -6.23 -8.97
C LEU A 36 0.74 -5.18 -8.05
N ALA A 37 1.25 -5.56 -6.88
CA ALA A 37 2.00 -4.66 -6.02
C ALA A 37 3.23 -4.10 -6.75
N LYS A 38 3.99 -4.95 -7.43
CA LYS A 38 5.13 -4.52 -8.25
C LYS A 38 4.70 -3.55 -9.34
N TYR A 39 3.61 -3.86 -10.04
CA TYR A 39 3.06 -3.01 -11.08
C TYR A 39 2.73 -1.61 -10.56
N ILE A 40 2.01 -1.51 -9.44
CA ILE A 40 1.68 -0.21 -8.83
C ILE A 40 2.95 0.58 -8.49
N ARG A 41 3.93 -0.08 -7.85
CA ARG A 41 5.22 0.55 -7.52
C ARG A 41 5.93 1.06 -8.77
N ASP A 42 6.05 0.23 -9.79
CA ASP A 42 6.74 0.59 -11.03
C ASP A 42 6.02 1.77 -11.73
N ARG A 43 4.69 1.87 -11.62
CA ARG A 43 3.94 3.05 -12.12
C ARG A 43 4.27 4.33 -11.37
N PHE A 44 4.49 4.29 -10.05
CA PHE A 44 4.98 5.46 -9.32
C PHE A 44 6.37 5.88 -9.81
N VAL A 45 7.28 4.93 -10.02
CA VAL A 45 8.63 5.21 -10.56
C VAL A 45 8.55 5.83 -11.96
N GLU A 46 7.66 5.33 -12.82
CA GLU A 46 7.45 5.88 -14.17
C GLU A 46 6.84 7.28 -14.16
N ASN A 47 5.87 7.52 -13.27
CA ASN A 47 5.14 8.78 -13.20
C ASN A 47 5.90 9.89 -12.47
N TYR A 48 6.73 9.52 -11.50
CA TYR A 48 7.45 10.42 -10.60
C TYR A 48 8.94 10.03 -10.47
N PRO A 49 9.70 9.99 -11.57
CA PRO A 49 11.11 9.53 -11.57
C PRO A 49 12.04 10.39 -10.70
N GLU A 50 11.65 11.64 -10.41
CA GLU A 50 12.36 12.55 -9.53
C GLU A 50 12.16 12.25 -8.03
N LEU A 51 11.07 11.59 -7.66
CA LEU A 51 10.78 11.21 -6.28
C LEU A 51 11.67 10.05 -5.86
N LYS A 52 12.65 10.33 -5.02
CA LYS A 52 13.48 9.32 -4.37
C LYS A 52 12.86 8.91 -3.05
N VAL A 53 11.96 7.93 -3.09
CA VAL A 53 11.47 7.28 -1.88
C VAL A 53 12.59 6.45 -1.24
N ARG A 54 12.68 6.48 0.09
CA ARG A 54 13.65 5.65 0.80
C ARG A 54 13.19 4.20 0.68
N ARG A 55 14.03 3.33 0.11
CA ARG A 55 13.86 1.90 0.29
C ARG A 55 14.23 1.55 1.72
N LEU A 56 13.24 1.45 2.58
CA LEU A 56 13.43 0.98 3.94
C LEU A 56 13.47 -0.56 3.96
N MET A 57 14.45 -1.14 3.24
CA MET A 57 14.71 -2.58 3.26
C MET A 57 15.03 -3.14 4.66
N GLU A 58 15.25 -2.27 5.65
CA GLU A 58 15.58 -2.64 7.03
C GLU A 58 14.46 -2.35 8.06
N SER A 59 13.39 -1.60 7.73
CA SER A 59 12.42 -1.14 8.75
C SER A 59 10.97 -1.59 8.58
N VAL A 60 10.64 -2.46 7.62
CA VAL A 60 9.36 -3.18 7.66
C VAL A 60 9.48 -4.28 8.72
N HIS A 61 9.49 -3.85 9.99
CA HIS A 61 9.84 -4.68 11.13
C HIS A 61 8.99 -5.95 11.22
N TYR A 62 7.73 -5.89 10.76
CA TYR A 62 6.85 -7.05 10.73
C TYR A 62 7.22 -8.05 9.62
N ALA A 63 7.79 -7.61 8.49
CA ALA A 63 8.03 -8.46 7.32
C ALA A 63 9.41 -9.13 7.30
N ASN A 64 10.38 -8.64 8.07
CA ASN A 64 11.76 -9.15 8.04
C ASN A 64 11.88 -10.63 8.44
N THR A 65 10.99 -11.11 9.30
CA THR A 65 10.95 -12.50 9.76
C THR A 65 10.03 -13.40 8.95
N PHE A 66 9.45 -12.90 7.85
CA PHE A 66 8.49 -13.66 7.08
C PHE A 66 9.11 -14.93 6.49
N GLU A 67 8.45 -16.07 6.74
CA GLU A 67 8.82 -17.35 6.15
C GLU A 67 8.52 -17.35 4.65
N ASN A 68 7.38 -16.78 4.25
CA ASN A 68 6.99 -16.68 2.86
C ASN A 68 7.72 -15.53 2.15
N LYS A 69 8.71 -15.88 1.31
CA LYS A 69 9.52 -14.90 0.57
C LYS A 69 8.76 -14.08 -0.48
N VAL A 70 7.70 -14.63 -1.05
CA VAL A 70 6.85 -13.88 -1.99
C VAL A 70 6.05 -12.82 -1.22
N LEU A 71 5.49 -13.20 -0.07
CA LEU A 71 4.76 -12.28 0.79
C LEU A 71 5.68 -11.21 1.39
N GLN A 72 6.90 -11.59 1.78
CA GLN A 72 7.94 -10.65 2.23
C GLN A 72 8.25 -9.59 1.17
N GLN A 73 8.50 -10.02 -0.07
CA GLN A 73 8.73 -9.10 -1.17
C GLN A 73 7.51 -8.23 -1.46
N THR A 74 6.31 -8.79 -1.34
CA THR A 74 5.06 -8.03 -1.49
C THR A 74 4.94 -6.96 -0.41
N ALA A 75 5.27 -7.27 0.84
CA ALA A 75 5.28 -6.29 1.94
C ALA A 75 6.24 -5.14 1.65
N PHE A 76 7.45 -5.42 1.16
CA PHE A 76 8.40 -4.37 0.76
C PHE A 76 7.89 -3.51 -0.39
N LEU A 77 7.19 -4.10 -1.36
CA LEU A 77 6.59 -3.34 -2.46
C LEU A 77 5.45 -2.44 -1.96
N VAL A 78 4.63 -2.93 -1.02
CA VAL A 78 3.56 -2.12 -0.40
C VAL A 78 4.12 -0.98 0.43
N ASP A 79 5.22 -1.21 1.17
CA ASP A 79 5.94 -0.14 1.88
C ASP A 79 6.52 0.91 0.92
N GLU A 80 7.11 0.51 -0.21
CA GLU A 80 7.55 1.48 -1.21
C GLU A 80 6.36 2.29 -1.78
N ILE A 81 5.19 1.66 -1.97
CA ILE A 81 3.97 2.35 -2.40
C ILE A 81 3.50 3.37 -1.35
N SER A 82 3.50 3.01 -0.07
CA SER A 82 3.10 3.93 1.01
C SER A 82 4.02 5.15 1.04
N GLU A 83 5.33 4.97 0.91
CA GLU A 83 6.29 6.07 0.85
C GLU A 83 6.05 7.02 -0.33
N TYR A 84 5.67 6.52 -1.51
CA TYR A 84 5.27 7.40 -2.61
C TYR A 84 4.00 8.17 -2.27
N MET A 85 3.00 7.51 -1.69
CA MET A 85 1.74 8.14 -1.31
C MET A 85 1.95 9.23 -0.24
N PHE A 86 2.89 9.01 0.69
CA PHE A 86 3.27 10.02 1.69
C PHE A 86 4.06 11.17 1.08
N ALA A 87 5.03 10.89 0.21
CA ALA A 87 5.84 11.92 -0.45
C ALA A 87 5.01 12.83 -1.37
N LEU A 88 3.93 12.30 -1.94
CA LEU A 88 2.95 13.03 -2.74
C LEU A 88 1.86 13.71 -1.90
N GLU A 89 1.91 13.57 -0.56
CA GLU A 89 0.92 14.11 0.38
C GLU A 89 -0.53 13.67 0.09
N ILE A 90 -0.71 12.57 -0.64
CA ILE A 90 -2.04 12.01 -0.92
C ILE A 90 -2.51 11.04 0.17
N ALA A 91 -1.62 10.65 1.07
CA ALA A 91 -1.94 9.94 2.30
C ALA A 91 -1.17 10.58 3.46
N ASN A 92 -1.77 10.58 4.64
CA ASN A 92 -1.09 11.03 5.85
C ASN A 92 -0.56 9.81 6.62
N ARG A 93 0.74 9.82 6.95
CA ARG A 93 1.41 8.70 7.64
C ARG A 93 0.75 8.37 8.98
N ASP A 94 0.40 9.37 9.77
CA ASP A 94 -0.15 9.16 11.12
C ASP A 94 -1.53 8.51 11.06
N PHE A 95 -2.35 8.86 10.07
CA PHE A 95 -3.66 8.22 9.88
C PHE A 95 -3.55 6.79 9.35
N VAL A 96 -2.64 6.54 8.39
CA VAL A 96 -2.38 5.18 7.89
C VAL A 96 -1.90 4.28 9.04
N VAL A 97 -0.89 4.73 9.80
CA VAL A 97 -0.37 3.98 10.96
C VAL A 97 -1.42 3.84 12.06
N GLY A 98 -2.19 4.89 12.33
CA GLY A 98 -3.29 4.88 13.30
C GLY A 98 -4.33 3.82 12.96
N TYR A 99 -4.80 3.80 11.70
CA TYR A 99 -5.76 2.81 11.24
C TYR A 99 -5.19 1.39 11.26
N PHE A 100 -3.96 1.20 10.80
CA PHE A 100 -3.27 -0.08 10.87
C PHE A 100 -3.23 -0.64 12.30
N ASN A 101 -2.90 0.20 13.29
CA ASN A 101 -2.88 -0.19 14.69
C ASN A 101 -4.26 -0.58 15.22
N THR A 102 -5.34 0.05 14.73
CA THR A 102 -6.70 -0.38 15.10
C THR A 102 -7.02 -1.79 14.59
N LEU A 103 -6.52 -2.16 13.41
CA LEU A 103 -6.71 -3.50 12.86
C LEU A 103 -5.87 -4.55 13.58
N ILE A 104 -4.66 -4.18 14.05
CA ILE A 104 -3.79 -5.10 14.81
C ILE A 104 -4.42 -5.55 16.13
N ILE A 105 -5.09 -4.63 16.84
CA ILE A 105 -5.68 -4.92 18.15
C ILE A 105 -7.10 -5.49 18.06
N ASP A 106 -7.64 -5.59 16.84
CA ASP A 106 -8.97 -6.14 16.61
C ASP A 106 -8.97 -7.66 16.88
N PRO A 107 -9.72 -8.15 17.89
CA PRO A 107 -9.74 -9.57 18.23
C PRO A 107 -10.38 -10.44 17.14
N GLU A 108 -11.13 -9.87 16.19
CA GLU A 108 -11.68 -10.61 15.05
C GLU A 108 -10.64 -10.85 13.95
N ILE A 109 -9.47 -10.20 14.05
CA ILE A 109 -8.42 -10.29 13.06
C ILE A 109 -7.21 -11.05 13.61
N GLU A 110 -6.89 -12.18 12.98
CA GLU A 110 -5.71 -12.96 13.36
C GLU A 110 -4.41 -12.23 12.96
N ALA A 111 -3.46 -12.14 13.89
CA ALA A 111 -2.15 -11.53 13.66
C ALA A 111 -1.21 -12.45 12.84
N THR A 112 -1.49 -12.57 11.53
CA THR A 112 -0.68 -13.36 10.59
C THR A 112 0.14 -12.46 9.67
N GLU A 113 1.23 -13.00 9.10
CA GLU A 113 2.04 -12.32 8.08
C GLU A 113 1.18 -11.74 6.94
N PHE A 114 0.22 -12.54 6.47
CA PHE A 114 -0.68 -12.15 5.38
C PHE A 114 -1.58 -10.99 5.79
N ASN A 115 -2.16 -11.06 7.00
CA ASN A 115 -3.05 -10.02 7.49
C ASN A 115 -2.30 -8.71 7.70
N PHE A 116 -1.03 -8.71 8.13
CA PHE A 116 -0.26 -7.47 8.21
C PHE A 116 -0.12 -6.77 6.85
N VAL A 117 0.21 -7.51 5.78
CA VAL A 117 0.31 -6.90 4.44
C VAL A 117 -1.06 -6.38 3.97
N LEU A 118 -2.13 -7.13 4.24
CA LEU A 118 -3.48 -6.72 3.88
C LEU A 118 -3.95 -5.48 4.67
N MET A 119 -3.65 -5.41 5.96
CA MET A 119 -3.94 -4.26 6.81
C MET A 119 -3.26 -3.00 6.30
N GLU A 120 -1.99 -3.08 5.89
CA GLU A 120 -1.25 -1.94 5.34
C GLU A 120 -1.94 -1.41 4.07
N VAL A 121 -2.27 -2.30 3.13
CA VAL A 121 -2.98 -1.92 1.89
C VAL A 121 -4.35 -1.29 2.22
N ASN A 122 -5.12 -1.87 3.14
CA ASN A 122 -6.41 -1.32 3.53
C ASN A 122 -6.25 0.05 4.21
N SER A 123 -5.19 0.24 5.02
CA SER A 123 -4.89 1.50 5.68
C SER A 123 -4.62 2.62 4.68
N LEU A 124 -3.89 2.31 3.60
CA LEU A 124 -3.67 3.23 2.47
C LEU A 124 -4.96 3.55 1.71
N ILE A 125 -5.85 2.56 1.52
CA ILE A 125 -7.14 2.78 0.85
C ILE A 125 -8.03 3.70 1.68
N GLU A 126 -8.18 3.46 2.97
CA GLU A 126 -9.06 4.24 3.83
C GLU A 126 -8.52 5.65 4.11
N ASN A 127 -7.20 5.80 4.26
CA ASN A 127 -6.58 7.06 4.71
C ASN A 127 -5.81 7.81 3.61
N SER A 128 -6.20 7.59 2.35
CA SER A 128 -5.74 8.39 1.21
C SER A 128 -6.83 9.33 0.70
N PHE A 129 -6.42 10.50 0.22
CA PHE A 129 -7.28 11.56 -0.32
C PHE A 129 -8.32 12.05 0.70
N LEU A 130 -7.98 12.04 1.98
CA LEU A 130 -8.83 12.60 3.03
C LEU A 130 -8.83 14.13 2.90
N GLU A 131 -10.02 14.71 2.78
CA GLU A 131 -10.20 16.14 2.97
C GLU A 131 -10.18 16.40 4.48
N LEU A 132 -9.06 16.92 4.98
CA LEU A 132 -9.00 17.37 6.36
C LEU A 132 -9.85 18.64 6.48
N PRO A 133 -10.73 18.74 7.48
CA PRO A 133 -11.40 20.01 7.75
C PRO A 133 -10.32 21.08 7.95
N GLU A 134 -10.48 22.24 7.30
CA GLU A 134 -9.63 23.39 7.57
C GLU A 134 -9.72 23.70 9.07
N GLU A 135 -8.59 23.79 9.75
CA GLU A 135 -8.56 24.24 11.15
C GLU A 135 -9.10 25.69 11.19
N GLU A 136 -10.26 25.89 11.84
CA GLU A 136 -10.85 27.22 12.11
C GLU A 136 -9.99 28.07 13.04
#